data_AF-A0A0C1IU39-F1
#
_entry.id   AF-A0A0C1IU39-F1
#
_cell.length_a   1.000
_cell.length_b   1.000
_cell.length_c   1.000
_cell.angle_alpha   90.00
_cell.angle_beta   90.00
_cell.angle_gamma   90.00
#
_symmetry.space_group_name_H-M   'P 1'
#
loop_
_entity.id
_entity.type
_entity.pdbx_description
1 polymer ?
#
loop_
_entity_poly.entity_id
_entity_poly.type
_entity_poly.pdbx_seq_one_letter_code
_entity_poly.pdbx_strand_id
1 'polypeptide(L)'
;MSAPKKLFIKTYGCQMNVYDSERMAEALGGEGYIETKSADDADMILLNTCHIREKAAEKVYSELGRFKGLKAEKPDLKIGVAGCVAQAEGEEIMRRQPLVDLVVGPQSYHRLPEMEAKAREGEKVLDTDFPEEDKFEKLKNRPKAKRGPAAFLTVQEGCDKFCAFCVVPYTRGAEVSRPADRILTEARDLVERGVREITLLGQNVNAYHGAGPNGDLTLAQLIWELDKIDGLERIRFTTSHPNDMQDDLIEAHGTCAKLMPYLHLPVQAGSDKILKRMNRSHTAESYIRLIERIRAARPDILISGDFIVGFPEETEEDFQATMDLVEEVKYGTAYSFKYSTRPGTPAAERAQVDPAAADDRLQRLQALLTRQQREVQDSMVGREVGVLFEKAGRLPGQMVGKSDYLHAVHVADCSRGIGELARVRIVSSGANSLAGELIS
;
A
#
# COMPACT_ATOMS: atom_id res chain seq x y z
N MET A 1 -28.32 -22.38 -17.04
CA MET A 1 -27.60 -21.54 -16.06
C MET A 1 -27.47 -20.15 -16.68
N SER A 2 -27.78 -19.09 -15.93
CA SER A 2 -27.55 -17.71 -16.39
C SER A 2 -26.08 -17.53 -16.76
N ALA A 3 -25.79 -16.76 -17.81
CA ALA A 3 -24.41 -16.37 -18.10
C ALA A 3 -23.81 -15.60 -16.90
N PRO A 4 -22.52 -15.79 -16.58
CA PRO A 4 -21.89 -15.08 -15.47
C PRO A 4 -21.79 -13.59 -15.79
N LYS A 5 -22.10 -12.73 -14.80
CA LYS A 5 -22.01 -11.29 -14.93
C LYS A 5 -20.55 -10.84 -14.97
N LYS A 6 -20.23 -9.76 -15.67
CA LYS A 6 -18.87 -9.22 -15.83
C LYS A 6 -18.63 -8.03 -14.90
N LEU A 7 -17.57 -8.11 -14.10
CA LEU A 7 -17.14 -7.05 -13.19
C LEU A 7 -15.84 -6.42 -13.71
N PHE A 8 -15.83 -5.11 -13.95
CA PHE A 8 -14.62 -4.36 -14.24
C PHE A 8 -14.25 -3.48 -13.04
N ILE A 9 -13.11 -3.72 -12.42
CA ILE A 9 -12.59 -2.88 -11.33
C ILE A 9 -11.40 -2.08 -11.84
N LYS A 10 -11.49 -0.75 -11.74
CA LYS A 10 -10.38 0.15 -12.02
C LYS A 10 -9.85 0.73 -10.71
N THR A 11 -8.67 0.26 -10.33
CA THR A 11 -8.03 0.65 -9.07
C THR A 11 -7.09 1.81 -9.26
N TYR A 12 -7.29 2.87 -8.48
CA TYR A 12 -6.43 4.03 -8.35
C TYR A 12 -6.00 4.16 -6.90
N GLY A 13 -4.68 4.18 -6.65
CA GLY A 13 -4.21 4.49 -5.30
C GLY A 13 -2.97 3.74 -4.86
N CYS A 14 -3.09 3.13 -3.68
CA CYS A 14 -2.03 2.41 -2.99
C CYS A 14 -2.34 0.91 -2.89
N GLN A 15 -1.46 0.19 -2.21
CA GLN A 15 -1.52 -1.24 -1.95
C GLN A 15 -2.83 -1.63 -1.23
N MET A 16 -3.32 -0.77 -0.33
CA MET A 16 -4.64 -0.97 0.30
C MET A 16 -5.75 -0.97 -0.74
N ASN A 17 -5.75 -0.05 -1.72
CA ASN A 17 -6.78 -0.07 -2.76
C ASN A 17 -6.70 -1.32 -3.65
N VAL A 18 -5.50 -1.88 -3.86
CA VAL A 18 -5.36 -3.16 -4.57
C VAL A 18 -6.03 -4.28 -3.77
N TYR A 19 -5.68 -4.41 -2.49
CA TYR A 19 -6.32 -5.36 -1.57
C TYR A 19 -7.84 -5.18 -1.51
N ASP A 20 -8.30 -3.94 -1.33
CA ASP A 20 -9.72 -3.56 -1.29
C ASP A 20 -10.45 -4.00 -2.58
N SER A 21 -9.79 -3.89 -3.74
CA SER A 21 -10.35 -4.32 -5.03
C SER A 21 -10.52 -5.84 -5.10
N GLU A 22 -9.54 -6.59 -4.60
CA GLU A 22 -9.63 -8.05 -4.51
C GLU A 22 -10.77 -8.47 -3.59
N ARG A 23 -10.99 -7.75 -2.48
CA ARG A 23 -12.10 -8.00 -1.55
C ARG A 23 -13.46 -7.71 -2.18
N MET A 24 -13.58 -6.63 -2.95
CA MET A 24 -14.80 -6.35 -3.69
C MET A 24 -15.09 -7.41 -4.75
N ALA A 25 -14.06 -7.89 -5.47
CA ALA A 25 -14.20 -8.96 -6.43
C ALA A 25 -14.64 -10.28 -5.76
N GLU A 26 -14.08 -10.62 -4.60
CA GLU A 26 -14.47 -11.80 -3.82
C GLU A 26 -15.93 -11.69 -3.33
N ALA A 27 -16.34 -10.53 -2.81
CA ALA A 27 -17.71 -10.29 -2.34
C ALA A 27 -18.74 -10.48 -3.47
N LEU A 28 -18.51 -9.83 -4.61
CA LEU A 28 -19.41 -9.90 -5.78
C LEU A 28 -19.32 -11.24 -6.51
N GLY A 29 -18.20 -11.96 -6.40
CA GLY A 29 -18.07 -13.33 -6.87
C GLY A 29 -19.10 -14.27 -6.26
N GLY A 30 -19.56 -13.99 -5.02
CA GLY A 30 -20.70 -14.64 -4.37
C GLY A 30 -21.99 -14.59 -5.21
N GLU A 31 -22.21 -13.46 -5.88
CA GLU A 31 -23.41 -13.13 -6.67
C GLU A 31 -23.27 -13.48 -8.16
N GLY A 32 -22.24 -14.25 -8.54
CA GLY A 32 -22.06 -14.74 -9.90
C GLY A 32 -21.33 -13.78 -10.84
N TYR A 33 -20.64 -12.76 -10.29
CA TYR A 33 -19.72 -11.94 -11.05
C TYR A 33 -18.38 -12.65 -11.31
N ILE A 34 -17.81 -12.39 -12.49
CA ILE A 34 -16.44 -12.74 -12.85
C ILE A 34 -15.73 -11.49 -13.39
N GLU A 35 -14.45 -11.34 -13.06
CA GLU A 35 -13.69 -10.16 -13.50
C GLU A 35 -13.49 -10.13 -15.02
N THR A 36 -13.51 -8.92 -15.58
CA THR A 36 -13.14 -8.61 -16.96
C THR A 36 -12.06 -7.53 -16.99
N LYS A 37 -11.23 -7.54 -18.04
CA LYS A 37 -10.19 -6.52 -18.26
C LYS A 37 -10.68 -5.33 -19.08
N SER A 38 -11.88 -5.41 -19.64
CA SER A 38 -12.48 -4.36 -20.45
C SER A 38 -13.72 -3.82 -19.78
N ALA A 39 -13.80 -2.49 -19.65
CA ALA A 39 -15.03 -1.82 -19.21
C ALA A 39 -16.18 -2.08 -20.19
N ASP A 40 -15.86 -2.19 -21.49
CA ASP A 40 -16.86 -2.36 -22.55
C ASP A 40 -17.64 -3.67 -22.43
N ASP A 41 -17.07 -4.69 -21.78
CA ASP A 41 -17.72 -5.99 -21.57
C ASP A 41 -18.43 -6.10 -20.21
N ALA A 42 -18.38 -5.06 -19.38
CA ALA A 42 -18.84 -5.13 -18.00
C ALA A 42 -20.37 -5.03 -17.88
N ASP A 43 -20.93 -5.74 -16.89
CA ASP A 43 -22.27 -5.54 -16.34
C ASP A 43 -22.23 -4.62 -15.11
N MET A 44 -21.04 -4.50 -14.49
CA MET A 44 -20.76 -3.58 -13.41
C MET A 44 -19.33 -3.04 -13.48
N ILE A 45 -19.17 -1.73 -13.32
CA ILE A 45 -17.89 -1.03 -13.22
C ILE A 45 -17.71 -0.49 -11.80
N LEU A 46 -16.56 -0.75 -11.19
CA LEU A 46 -16.16 -0.18 -9.91
C LEU A 46 -14.90 0.68 -10.06
N LEU A 47 -15.00 1.94 -9.68
CA LEU A 47 -13.85 2.84 -9.56
C LEU A 47 -13.36 2.85 -8.11
N ASN A 48 -12.31 2.09 -7.78
CA ASN A 48 -11.72 2.10 -6.44
C ASN A 48 -10.63 3.16 -6.35
N THR A 49 -10.76 4.12 -5.43
CA THR A 49 -10.04 5.38 -5.50
C THR A 49 -9.37 5.76 -4.17
N CYS A 50 -8.20 6.38 -4.26
CA CYS A 50 -7.44 6.91 -3.13
C CYS A 50 -7.62 8.43 -3.03
N HIS A 51 -7.78 8.97 -1.83
CA HIS A 51 -7.97 10.40 -1.59
C HIS A 51 -6.66 11.17 -1.37
N ILE A 52 -5.54 10.47 -1.18
CA ILE A 52 -4.26 11.06 -0.75
C ILE A 52 -3.50 11.69 -1.93
N ARG A 53 -3.74 11.26 -3.17
CA ARG A 53 -3.05 11.81 -4.35
C ARG A 53 -3.67 13.14 -4.80
N GLU A 54 -2.84 14.00 -5.36
CA GLU A 54 -3.30 15.26 -5.96
C GLU A 54 -4.29 14.96 -7.10
N LYS A 55 -5.38 15.73 -7.17
CA LYS A 55 -6.44 15.58 -8.19
C LYS A 55 -7.08 14.19 -8.23
N ALA A 56 -7.09 13.49 -7.09
CA ALA A 56 -7.74 12.18 -6.97
C ALA A 56 -9.21 12.22 -7.40
N ALA A 57 -9.99 13.14 -6.84
CA ALA A 57 -11.40 13.31 -7.17
C ALA A 57 -11.63 13.70 -8.63
N GLU A 58 -10.85 14.64 -9.17
CA GLU A 58 -10.93 15.04 -10.58
C GLU A 58 -10.72 13.85 -11.55
N LYS A 59 -9.81 12.94 -11.22
CA LYS A 59 -9.61 11.71 -12.00
C LYS A 59 -10.85 10.81 -11.99
N VAL A 60 -11.53 10.68 -10.85
CA VAL A 60 -12.80 9.94 -10.77
C VAL A 60 -13.83 10.57 -11.70
N TYR A 61 -14.04 11.89 -11.60
CA TYR A 61 -14.99 12.60 -12.45
C TYR A 61 -14.66 12.50 -13.94
N SER A 62 -13.37 12.56 -14.30
CA SER A 62 -12.91 12.39 -15.68
C SER A 62 -13.25 11.00 -16.23
N GLU A 63 -13.03 9.94 -15.44
CA GLU A 63 -13.33 8.56 -15.83
C GLU A 63 -14.83 8.31 -15.91
N LEU A 64 -15.61 8.79 -14.93
CA LEU A 64 -17.08 8.73 -14.97
C LEU A 64 -17.64 9.40 -16.23
N GLY A 65 -17.03 10.52 -16.66
CA GLY A 65 -17.36 11.20 -17.91
C GLY A 65 -17.18 10.30 -19.15
N ARG A 66 -16.17 9.42 -19.16
CA ARG A 66 -15.90 8.50 -20.28
C ARG A 66 -16.93 7.37 -20.37
N PHE A 67 -17.52 6.96 -19.24
CA PHE A 67 -18.52 5.89 -19.21
C PHE A 67 -19.93 6.33 -19.62
N LYS A 68 -20.16 7.62 -19.88
CA LYS A 68 -21.47 8.12 -20.33
C LYS A 68 -21.97 7.43 -21.60
N GLY A 69 -21.10 7.27 -22.60
CA GLY A 69 -21.45 6.57 -23.85
C GLY A 69 -21.80 5.12 -23.59
N LEU A 70 -20.95 4.42 -22.83
CA LEU A 70 -21.15 3.02 -22.50
C LEU A 70 -22.45 2.77 -21.72
N LYS A 71 -22.82 3.65 -20.78
CA LYS A 71 -24.09 3.52 -20.04
C LYS A 71 -25.32 3.87 -20.88
N ALA A 72 -25.17 4.73 -21.90
CA ALA A 72 -26.24 4.97 -22.87
C ALA A 72 -26.49 3.75 -23.76
N GLU A 73 -25.42 3.03 -24.15
CA GLU A 73 -25.50 1.78 -24.91
C GLU A 73 -25.98 0.60 -24.06
N LYS A 74 -25.65 0.60 -22.76
CA LYS A 74 -26.01 -0.44 -21.79
C LYS A 74 -26.75 0.16 -20.60
N PRO A 75 -28.06 0.40 -20.69
CA PRO A 75 -28.85 1.00 -19.61
C PRO A 75 -28.79 0.23 -18.29
N ASP A 76 -28.61 -1.09 -18.35
CA ASP A 76 -28.52 -1.97 -17.18
C ASP A 76 -27.13 -1.99 -16.52
N LEU A 77 -26.13 -1.32 -17.11
CA LEU A 77 -24.78 -1.23 -16.57
C LEU A 77 -24.78 -0.48 -15.24
N LYS A 78 -24.23 -1.13 -14.21
CA LYS A 78 -24.02 -0.51 -12.90
C LYS A 78 -22.65 0.12 -12.78
N ILE A 79 -22.57 1.31 -12.21
CA ILE A 79 -21.34 2.06 -12.00
C ILE A 79 -21.28 2.44 -10.53
N GLY A 80 -20.28 1.92 -9.84
CA GLY A 80 -19.99 2.24 -8.45
C GLY A 80 -18.67 2.99 -8.27
N VAL A 81 -18.62 3.85 -7.25
CA VAL A 81 -17.37 4.47 -6.79
C VAL A 81 -17.05 3.96 -5.40
N ALA A 82 -15.81 3.55 -5.19
CA ALA A 82 -15.33 2.91 -3.97
C ALA A 82 -14.06 3.58 -3.43
N GLY A 83 -13.76 3.34 -2.16
CA GLY A 83 -12.49 3.72 -1.54
C GLY A 83 -12.51 5.10 -0.84
N CYS A 84 -11.34 5.69 -0.62
CA CYS A 84 -11.22 6.87 0.24
C CYS A 84 -11.85 8.14 -0.36
N VAL A 85 -11.91 8.29 -1.69
CA VAL A 85 -12.64 9.43 -2.29
C VAL A 85 -14.14 9.23 -2.14
N ALA A 86 -14.64 8.00 -2.32
CA ALA A 86 -16.04 7.68 -2.05
C ALA A 86 -16.42 8.02 -0.60
N GLN A 87 -15.54 7.70 0.36
CA GLN A 87 -15.73 8.07 1.76
C GLN A 87 -15.77 9.59 2.00
N ALA A 88 -14.90 10.35 1.32
CA ALA A 88 -14.76 11.79 1.56
C ALA A 88 -15.81 12.64 0.82
N GLU A 89 -16.21 12.23 -0.39
CA GLU A 89 -17.04 13.01 -1.31
C GLU A 89 -18.32 12.27 -1.74
N GLY A 90 -18.77 11.25 -1.00
CA GLY A 90 -19.80 10.33 -1.48
C GLY A 90 -21.11 10.99 -1.90
N GLU A 91 -21.65 11.88 -1.06
CA GLU A 91 -22.85 12.66 -1.38
C GLU A 91 -22.65 13.57 -2.60
N GLU A 92 -21.48 14.21 -2.69
CA GLU A 92 -21.11 15.11 -3.78
C GLU A 92 -21.05 14.36 -5.13
N ILE A 93 -20.43 13.17 -5.12
CA ILE A 93 -20.33 12.30 -6.29
C ILE A 93 -21.72 11.89 -6.77
N MET A 94 -22.60 11.44 -5.87
CA MET A 94 -23.97 11.06 -6.22
C MET A 94 -24.77 12.23 -6.79
N ARG A 95 -24.59 13.44 -6.25
CA ARG A 95 -25.27 14.65 -6.72
C ARG A 95 -24.76 15.11 -8.09
N ARG A 96 -23.43 15.13 -8.29
CA ARG A 96 -22.80 15.64 -9.52
C ARG A 96 -22.79 14.65 -10.68
N GLN A 97 -22.83 13.35 -10.40
CA GLN A 97 -22.73 12.30 -11.43
C GLN A 97 -23.93 11.36 -11.35
N PRO A 98 -25.04 11.70 -12.04
CA PRO A 98 -26.25 10.89 -12.02
C PRO A 98 -26.07 9.45 -12.49
N LEU A 99 -25.02 9.18 -13.26
CA LEU A 99 -24.65 7.86 -13.80
C LEU A 99 -24.14 6.87 -12.74
N VAL A 100 -23.75 7.36 -11.56
CA VAL A 100 -23.31 6.53 -10.43
C VAL A 100 -24.53 5.95 -9.71
N ASP A 101 -24.58 4.63 -9.61
CA ASP A 101 -25.68 3.91 -8.94
C ASP A 101 -25.37 3.64 -7.46
N LEU A 102 -24.09 3.41 -7.14
CA LEU A 102 -23.67 3.15 -5.76
C LEU A 102 -22.34 3.80 -5.38
N VAL A 103 -22.20 4.15 -4.10
CA VAL A 103 -20.97 4.68 -3.52
C VAL A 103 -20.69 3.94 -2.21
N VAL A 104 -19.49 3.37 -2.08
CA VAL A 104 -19.11 2.54 -0.94
C VAL A 104 -17.77 2.96 -0.32
N GLY A 105 -17.78 3.20 0.99
CA GLY A 105 -16.60 3.49 1.79
C GLY A 105 -15.67 2.27 1.97
N PRO A 106 -14.40 2.47 2.35
CA PRO A 106 -13.42 1.39 2.49
C PRO A 106 -13.73 0.38 3.60
N GLN A 107 -14.67 0.69 4.50
CA GLN A 107 -15.09 -0.21 5.59
C GLN A 107 -16.33 -1.07 5.26
N SER A 108 -17.04 -0.77 4.16
CA SER A 108 -18.37 -1.36 3.88
C SER A 108 -18.41 -2.34 2.70
N TYR A 109 -17.26 -2.84 2.21
CA TYR A 109 -17.23 -3.72 1.02
C TYR A 109 -17.99 -5.06 1.19
N HIS A 110 -18.15 -5.54 2.42
CA HIS A 110 -18.96 -6.73 2.71
C HIS A 110 -20.45 -6.54 2.41
N ARG A 111 -20.93 -5.29 2.36
CA ARG A 111 -22.31 -4.92 2.00
C ARG A 111 -22.50 -4.71 0.51
N LEU A 112 -21.42 -4.72 -0.27
CA LEU A 112 -21.46 -4.48 -1.72
C LEU A 112 -22.44 -5.41 -2.47
N PRO A 113 -22.58 -6.71 -2.13
CA PRO A 113 -23.62 -7.56 -2.73
C PRO A 113 -25.05 -7.04 -2.51
N GLU A 114 -25.38 -6.60 -1.30
CA GLU A 114 -26.69 -6.04 -0.97
C GLU A 114 -26.93 -4.69 -1.69
N MET A 115 -25.90 -3.83 -1.71
CA MET A 115 -25.94 -2.55 -2.40
C MET A 115 -26.13 -2.73 -3.91
N GLU A 116 -25.50 -3.75 -4.50
CA GLU A 116 -25.62 -4.08 -5.91
C GLU A 116 -27.04 -4.54 -6.26
N ALA A 117 -27.66 -5.37 -5.41
CA ALA A 117 -29.03 -5.83 -5.61
C ALA A 117 -30.02 -4.66 -5.61
N LYS A 118 -29.93 -3.76 -4.62
CA LYS A 118 -30.73 -2.52 -4.55
C LYS A 118 -30.49 -1.62 -5.76
N ALA A 119 -29.23 -1.46 -6.18
CA ALA A 119 -28.88 -0.67 -7.37
C ALA A 119 -29.50 -1.25 -8.66
N ARG A 120 -29.67 -2.57 -8.75
CA ARG A 120 -30.39 -3.21 -9.87
C ARG A 120 -31.89 -2.97 -9.86
N GLU A 121 -32.50 -2.79 -8.69
CA GLU A 121 -33.90 -2.41 -8.54
C GLU A 121 -34.15 -0.92 -8.86
N GLY A 122 -33.09 -0.15 -9.10
CA GLY A 122 -33.14 1.25 -9.50
C GLY A 122 -32.87 2.24 -8.37
N GLU A 123 -32.54 1.74 -7.18
CA GLU A 123 -32.18 2.58 -6.05
C GLU A 123 -30.76 3.16 -6.19
N LYS A 124 -30.55 4.37 -5.68
CA LYS A 124 -29.23 4.93 -5.48
C LYS A 124 -28.76 4.63 -4.07
N VAL A 125 -27.63 3.94 -3.95
CA VAL A 125 -27.13 3.46 -2.65
C VAL A 125 -25.84 4.16 -2.24
N LEU A 126 -25.82 4.75 -1.05
CA LEU A 126 -24.64 5.37 -0.43
C LEU A 126 -24.40 4.69 0.91
N ASP A 127 -23.22 4.08 1.08
CA ASP A 127 -22.76 3.55 2.38
C ASP A 127 -21.33 4.02 2.61
N THR A 128 -21.21 5.10 3.36
CA THR A 128 -19.95 5.68 3.85
C THR A 128 -19.91 5.68 5.37
N ASP A 129 -20.77 4.92 6.03
CA ASP A 129 -20.72 4.81 7.47
C ASP A 129 -19.54 3.91 7.87
N PHE A 130 -19.03 4.11 9.09
CA PHE A 130 -18.05 3.22 9.70
C PHE A 130 -18.80 2.20 10.57
N PRO A 131 -19.13 1.00 10.04
CA PRO A 131 -19.88 0.02 10.81
C PRO A 131 -19.06 -0.52 11.99
N GLU A 132 -19.74 -0.84 13.10
CA GLU A 132 -19.13 -1.57 14.23
C GLU A 132 -18.88 -3.06 13.89
N GLU A 133 -19.57 -3.59 12.87
CA GLU A 133 -19.42 -4.99 12.43
C GLU A 133 -18.12 -5.21 11.62
N ASP A 134 -17.37 -6.25 11.98
CA ASP A 134 -16.16 -6.64 11.25
C ASP A 134 -16.49 -7.21 9.86
N LYS A 135 -16.17 -6.44 8.82
CA LYS A 135 -16.35 -6.80 7.40
C LYS A 135 -15.68 -8.13 7.01
N PHE A 136 -14.66 -8.57 7.75
CA PHE A 136 -13.93 -9.80 7.49
C PHE A 136 -14.69 -11.05 7.94
N GLU A 137 -15.73 -10.95 8.78
CA GLU A 137 -16.48 -12.13 9.25
C GLU A 137 -17.40 -12.73 8.16
N LYS A 138 -17.89 -11.91 7.23
CA LYS A 138 -18.91 -12.29 6.24
C LYS A 138 -18.35 -12.78 4.89
N LEU A 139 -17.05 -12.60 4.63
CA LEU A 139 -16.39 -13.08 3.41
C LEU A 139 -15.91 -14.53 3.59
N LYS A 140 -16.80 -15.53 3.44
CA LYS A 140 -16.44 -16.96 3.52
C LYS A 140 -16.78 -17.78 2.26
N ASN A 141 -15.85 -18.67 1.94
CA ASN A 141 -15.98 -19.92 1.17
C ASN A 141 -16.39 -19.82 -0.31
N ARG A 142 -15.40 -19.89 -1.23
CA ARG A 142 -15.57 -20.34 -2.64
C ARG A 142 -14.22 -20.82 -3.23
N PRO A 143 -14.22 -21.55 -4.37
CA PRO A 143 -13.06 -22.33 -4.80
C PRO A 143 -11.82 -21.46 -5.01
N LYS A 144 -10.72 -21.90 -4.42
CA LYS A 144 -9.50 -21.13 -4.30
C LYS A 144 -8.78 -21.04 -5.65
N ALA A 145 -9.10 -20.01 -6.43
CA ALA A 145 -8.31 -19.68 -7.62
C ALA A 145 -6.84 -19.46 -7.20
N LYS A 146 -5.92 -19.98 -8.02
CA LYS A 146 -4.47 -19.76 -7.83
C LYS A 146 -4.20 -18.27 -7.71
N ARG A 147 -3.42 -17.89 -6.71
CA ARG A 147 -2.97 -16.50 -6.51
C ARG A 147 -1.59 -16.31 -7.13
N GLY A 148 -1.23 -15.04 -7.36
CA GLY A 148 0.15 -14.70 -7.68
C GLY A 148 1.10 -15.09 -6.53
N PRO A 149 2.41 -15.08 -6.75
CA PRO A 149 3.37 -15.55 -5.76
C PRO A 149 3.57 -14.59 -4.58
N ALA A 150 3.08 -13.36 -4.69
CA ALA A 150 3.06 -12.38 -3.60
C ALA A 150 1.62 -11.89 -3.37
N ALA A 151 1.27 -11.62 -2.12
CA ALA A 151 -0.04 -11.09 -1.75
C ALA A 151 0.05 -10.03 -0.64
N PHE A 152 -0.93 -9.14 -0.63
CA PHE A 152 -1.16 -8.21 0.47
C PHE A 152 -2.10 -8.81 1.50
N LEU A 153 -1.81 -8.59 2.78
CA LEU A 153 -2.62 -9.05 3.90
C LEU A 153 -2.80 -7.89 4.88
N THR A 154 -3.99 -7.29 4.91
CA THR A 154 -4.29 -6.21 5.85
C THR A 154 -4.36 -6.76 7.26
N VAL A 155 -3.61 -6.19 8.20
CA VAL A 155 -3.63 -6.60 9.63
C VAL A 155 -4.33 -5.57 10.52
N GLN A 156 -4.47 -4.35 10.03
CA GLN A 156 -4.97 -3.21 10.77
C GLN A 156 -5.62 -2.21 9.80
N GLU A 157 -6.61 -1.47 10.28
CA GLU A 157 -7.26 -0.41 9.53
C GLU A 157 -7.42 0.84 10.37
N GLY A 158 -7.54 2.00 9.71
CA GLY A 158 -7.62 3.28 10.40
C GLY A 158 -6.30 3.71 11.04
N CYS A 159 -6.26 4.91 11.61
CA CYS A 159 -5.02 5.46 12.19
C CYS A 159 -5.31 6.58 13.20
N ASP A 160 -4.68 6.49 14.37
CA ASP A 160 -4.88 7.44 15.47
C ASP A 160 -3.74 8.46 15.62
N LYS A 161 -2.85 8.57 14.62
CA LYS A 161 -1.71 9.51 14.70
C LYS A 161 -2.09 10.97 14.44
N PHE A 162 -3.23 11.23 13.80
CA PHE A 162 -3.73 12.58 13.46
C PHE A 162 -2.62 13.53 12.97
N CYS A 163 -1.78 13.06 12.03
CA CYS A 163 -0.75 13.90 11.43
C CYS A 163 -1.43 15.10 10.75
N ALA A 164 -0.87 16.31 10.90
CA ALA A 164 -1.55 17.56 10.53
C ALA A 164 -1.91 17.67 9.03
N PHE A 165 -1.31 16.86 8.17
CA PHE A 165 -1.54 16.80 6.73
C PHE A 165 -2.39 15.60 6.28
N CYS A 166 -2.70 14.67 7.18
CA CYS A 166 -3.24 13.37 6.82
C CYS A 166 -4.77 13.33 6.94
N VAL A 167 -5.42 12.85 5.88
CA VAL A 167 -6.89 12.67 5.82
C VAL A 167 -7.35 11.28 6.27
N VAL A 168 -6.40 10.37 6.55
CA VAL A 168 -6.70 8.97 6.86
C VAL A 168 -7.64 8.79 8.06
N PRO A 169 -7.45 9.47 9.20
CA PRO A 169 -8.35 9.30 10.35
C PRO A 169 -9.82 9.57 10.00
N TYR A 170 -10.06 10.53 9.09
CA TYR A 170 -11.41 10.90 8.63
C TYR A 170 -11.96 10.01 7.51
N THR A 171 -11.09 9.29 6.80
CA THR A 171 -11.47 8.50 5.60
C THR A 171 -11.35 6.99 5.78
N ARG A 172 -10.75 6.53 6.88
CA ARG A 172 -10.65 5.10 7.23
C ARG A 172 -11.02 4.78 8.68
N GLY A 173 -11.34 5.80 9.48
CA GLY A 173 -11.78 5.64 10.87
C GLY A 173 -10.62 5.53 11.86
N ALA A 174 -11.01 5.23 13.11
CA ALA A 174 -10.09 4.96 14.21
C ALA A 174 -9.26 3.71 13.95
N GLU A 175 -8.10 3.66 14.59
CA GLU A 175 -7.20 2.52 14.49
C GLU A 175 -7.81 1.25 15.10
N VAL A 176 -7.91 0.18 14.30
CA VAL A 176 -8.41 -1.13 14.73
C VAL A 176 -7.51 -2.24 14.19
N SER A 177 -6.98 -3.06 15.11
CA SER A 177 -6.19 -4.24 14.77
C SER A 177 -7.08 -5.46 14.61
N ARG A 178 -6.88 -6.24 13.54
CA ARG A 178 -7.60 -7.51 13.34
C ARG A 178 -7.09 -8.55 14.35
N PRO A 179 -7.94 -9.48 14.83
CA PRO A 179 -7.48 -10.59 15.66
C PRO A 179 -6.43 -11.45 14.95
N ALA A 180 -5.42 -11.91 15.70
CA ALA A 180 -4.26 -12.60 15.16
C ALA A 180 -4.63 -13.96 14.52
N ASP A 181 -5.58 -14.68 15.10
CA ASP A 181 -6.06 -15.98 14.60
C ASP A 181 -6.67 -15.86 13.19
N ARG A 182 -7.40 -14.77 12.93
CA ARG A 182 -7.99 -14.45 11.61
C ARG A 182 -6.89 -14.19 10.58
N ILE A 183 -5.91 -13.36 10.93
CA ILE A 183 -4.77 -13.05 10.06
C ILE A 183 -4.00 -14.32 9.73
N LEU A 184 -3.69 -15.15 10.73
CA LEU A 184 -2.95 -16.39 10.55
C LEU A 184 -3.74 -17.40 9.70
N THR A 185 -5.07 -17.47 9.86
CA THR A 185 -5.93 -18.33 9.02
C THR A 185 -5.91 -17.88 7.56
N GLU A 186 -6.01 -16.58 7.32
CA GLU A 186 -5.96 -16.01 5.97
C GLU A 186 -4.58 -16.16 5.32
N ALA A 187 -3.50 -15.99 6.08
CA ALA A 187 -2.14 -16.24 5.62
C ALA A 187 -1.96 -17.69 5.15
N ARG A 188 -2.48 -18.67 5.91
CA ARG A 188 -2.47 -20.09 5.49
C ARG A 188 -3.28 -20.32 4.22
N ASP A 189 -4.45 -19.69 4.08
CA ASP A 189 -5.25 -19.77 2.84
C ASP A 189 -4.46 -19.25 1.62
N LEU A 190 -3.80 -18.10 1.77
CA LEU A 190 -2.98 -17.51 0.72
C LEU A 190 -1.82 -18.43 0.32
N VAL A 191 -1.13 -19.03 1.30
CA VAL A 191 -0.02 -19.96 1.06
C VAL A 191 -0.49 -21.23 0.35
N GLU A 192 -1.61 -21.81 0.77
CA GLU A 192 -2.24 -22.96 0.08
C GLU A 192 -2.59 -22.65 -1.38
N ARG A 193 -2.79 -21.36 -1.71
CA ARG A 193 -3.10 -20.87 -3.06
C ARG A 193 -1.87 -20.54 -3.90
N GLY A 194 -0.68 -20.79 -3.37
CA GLY A 194 0.61 -20.60 -4.05
C GLY A 194 1.31 -19.29 -3.73
N VAL A 195 0.82 -18.50 -2.77
CA VAL A 195 1.54 -17.31 -2.28
C VAL A 195 2.77 -17.75 -1.50
N ARG A 196 3.91 -17.13 -1.79
CA ARG A 196 5.20 -17.34 -1.11
C ARG A 196 5.67 -16.11 -0.33
N GLU A 197 5.21 -14.92 -0.70
CA GLU A 197 5.50 -13.67 0.01
C GLU A 197 4.21 -12.98 0.46
N ILE A 198 4.12 -12.64 1.74
CA ILE A 198 3.02 -11.84 2.30
C ILE A 198 3.57 -10.49 2.74
N THR A 199 2.94 -9.41 2.25
CA THR A 199 3.16 -8.05 2.74
C THR A 199 2.00 -7.63 3.63
N LEU A 200 2.27 -7.46 4.92
CA LEU A 200 1.32 -6.97 5.91
C LEU A 200 1.03 -5.49 5.65
N LEU A 201 -0.26 -5.14 5.60
CA LEU A 201 -0.72 -3.78 5.37
C LEU A 201 -1.46 -3.22 6.58
N GLY A 202 -1.27 -1.92 6.80
CA GLY A 202 -2.04 -1.09 7.71
C GLY A 202 -1.84 0.38 7.35
N GLN A 203 -2.58 1.30 7.99
CA GLN A 203 -2.27 2.73 7.88
C GLN A 203 -1.15 3.15 8.85
N ASN A 204 -0.91 2.33 9.87
CA ASN A 204 0.23 2.43 10.79
C ASN A 204 0.62 1.03 11.30
N VAL A 205 1.08 0.18 10.38
CA VAL A 205 1.15 -1.28 10.56
C VAL A 205 1.89 -1.73 11.82
N ASN A 206 2.92 -0.99 12.24
CA ASN A 206 3.72 -1.31 13.42
C ASN A 206 3.09 -0.89 14.75
N ALA A 207 1.92 -0.27 14.75
CA ALA A 207 1.07 -0.13 15.93
C ALA A 207 0.09 -1.30 16.12
N TYR A 208 0.19 -2.37 15.33
CA TYR A 208 -0.66 -3.54 15.48
C TYR A 208 -0.64 -4.11 16.90
N HIS A 209 -1.84 -4.30 17.46
CA HIS A 209 -2.14 -4.84 18.78
C HIS A 209 -3.40 -5.71 18.70
N GLY A 210 -3.33 -6.83 17.97
CA GLY A 210 -4.49 -7.67 17.71
C GLY A 210 -4.69 -8.75 18.76
N ALA A 211 -5.93 -8.99 19.17
CA ALA A 211 -6.28 -10.04 20.12
C ALA A 211 -5.72 -11.41 19.70
N GLY A 212 -5.09 -12.11 20.64
CA GLY A 212 -4.62 -13.48 20.47
C GLY A 212 -4.92 -14.37 21.68
N PRO A 213 -4.45 -15.62 21.66
CA PRO A 213 -4.88 -16.63 22.63
C PRO A 213 -4.46 -16.33 24.08
N ASN A 214 -3.39 -15.55 24.28
CA ASN A 214 -2.81 -15.24 25.59
C ASN A 214 -2.75 -13.72 25.86
N GLY A 215 -3.63 -12.95 25.24
CA GLY A 215 -3.60 -11.48 25.22
C GLY A 215 -3.30 -10.93 23.83
N ASP A 216 -3.20 -9.61 23.74
CA ASP A 216 -2.94 -8.93 22.47
C ASP A 216 -1.51 -9.21 21.99
N LEU A 217 -1.36 -9.45 20.69
CA LEU A 217 -0.08 -9.65 20.03
C LEU A 217 0.41 -8.34 19.43
N THR A 218 1.70 -8.05 19.61
CA THR A 218 2.40 -7.00 18.85
C THR A 218 2.64 -7.42 17.40
N LEU A 219 3.05 -6.47 16.54
CA LEU A 219 3.42 -6.80 15.15
C LEU A 219 4.56 -7.82 15.11
N ALA A 220 5.56 -7.69 15.98
CA ALA A 220 6.69 -8.62 16.04
C ALA A 220 6.24 -10.05 16.36
N GLN A 221 5.35 -10.19 17.35
CA GLN A 221 4.77 -11.49 17.71
C GLN A 221 3.95 -12.08 16.58
N LEU A 222 3.13 -11.28 15.89
CA LEU A 222 2.42 -11.74 14.70
C LEU A 222 3.39 -12.22 13.60
N ILE A 223 4.49 -11.49 13.37
CA ILE A 223 5.52 -11.88 12.40
C ILE A 223 6.16 -13.21 12.78
N TRP A 224 6.50 -13.44 14.05
CA TRP A 224 7.04 -14.73 14.50
C TRP A 224 6.02 -15.87 14.41
N GLU A 225 4.71 -15.61 14.57
CA GLU A 225 3.69 -16.63 14.31
C GLU A 225 3.52 -16.93 12.81
N LEU A 226 3.59 -15.92 11.95
CA LEU A 226 3.59 -16.09 10.49
C LEU A 226 4.84 -16.85 10.02
N ASP A 227 5.98 -16.62 10.66
CA ASP A 227 7.25 -17.30 10.34
C ASP A 227 7.13 -18.83 10.44
N LYS A 228 6.25 -19.33 11.32
CA LYS A 228 5.97 -20.76 11.51
C LYS A 228 5.11 -21.39 10.42
N ILE A 229 4.56 -20.61 9.48
CA ILE A 229 3.71 -21.14 8.41
C ILE A 229 4.59 -21.80 7.34
N ASP A 230 4.41 -23.12 7.17
CA ASP A 230 5.08 -23.89 6.11
C ASP A 230 4.69 -23.39 4.72
N GLY A 231 5.69 -23.17 3.86
CA GLY A 231 5.49 -22.68 2.50
C GLY A 231 5.33 -21.16 2.34
N LEU A 232 5.22 -20.41 3.44
CA LEU A 232 5.48 -18.97 3.45
C LEU A 232 6.99 -18.77 3.49
N GLU A 233 7.55 -18.07 2.51
CA GLU A 233 9.00 -17.87 2.36
C GLU A 233 9.45 -16.48 2.80
N ARG A 234 8.57 -15.48 2.67
CA ARG A 234 8.91 -14.07 2.92
C ARG A 234 7.76 -13.31 3.56
N ILE A 235 8.12 -12.48 4.53
CA ILE A 235 7.24 -11.54 5.22
C ILE A 235 7.81 -10.14 5.00
N ARG A 236 6.91 -9.21 4.69
CA ARG A 236 7.17 -7.77 4.66
C ARG A 236 6.06 -7.05 5.38
N PHE A 237 6.30 -5.78 5.69
CA PHE A 237 5.25 -4.86 6.09
C PHE A 237 5.59 -3.47 5.52
N THR A 238 4.59 -2.61 5.41
CA THR A 238 4.77 -1.23 4.96
C THR A 238 3.80 -0.31 5.69
N THR A 239 4.15 0.99 5.67
CA THR A 239 3.40 2.05 6.33
C THR A 239 3.61 2.02 7.85
N SER A 240 4.84 2.31 8.26
CA SER A 240 5.25 2.35 9.67
C SER A 240 5.40 3.77 10.21
N HIS A 241 5.25 3.94 11.51
CA HIS A 241 5.54 5.19 12.22
C HIS A 241 6.77 5.01 13.13
N PRO A 242 7.75 5.93 13.14
CA PRO A 242 8.96 5.82 13.97
C PRO A 242 8.68 5.54 15.45
N ASN A 243 7.66 6.19 16.02
CA ASN A 243 7.30 6.01 17.44
C ASN A 243 6.79 4.61 17.82
N ASP A 244 6.31 3.83 16.85
CA ASP A 244 5.79 2.49 17.11
C ASP A 244 6.81 1.42 16.73
N MET A 245 8.07 1.81 16.49
CA MET A 245 9.17 0.89 16.23
C MET A 245 9.77 0.42 17.57
N GLN A 246 9.05 -0.49 18.22
CA GLN A 246 9.41 -1.05 19.52
C GLN A 246 10.59 -2.04 19.43
N ASP A 247 11.18 -2.35 20.58
CA ASP A 247 12.38 -3.19 20.70
C ASP A 247 12.19 -4.59 20.13
N ASP A 248 11.02 -5.19 20.32
CA ASP A 248 10.66 -6.52 19.81
C ASP A 248 10.62 -6.55 18.28
N LEU A 249 10.15 -5.48 17.63
CA LEU A 249 10.10 -5.38 16.18
C LEU A 249 11.50 -5.14 15.59
N ILE A 250 12.37 -4.43 16.31
CA ILE A 250 13.80 -4.32 15.96
C ILE A 250 14.46 -5.69 16.07
N GLU A 251 14.19 -6.43 17.15
CA GLU A 251 14.68 -7.79 17.34
C GLU A 251 14.19 -8.72 16.21
N ALA A 252 12.91 -8.65 15.84
CA ALA A 252 12.35 -9.46 14.76
C ALA A 252 13.11 -9.27 13.45
N HIS A 253 13.55 -8.05 13.11
CA HIS A 253 14.40 -7.85 11.93
C HIS A 253 15.73 -8.59 12.01
N GLY A 254 16.31 -8.74 13.22
CA GLY A 254 17.55 -9.49 13.43
C GLY A 254 17.37 -11.01 13.49
N THR A 255 16.23 -11.50 13.99
CA THR A 255 16.04 -12.91 14.35
C THR A 255 15.07 -13.68 13.46
N CYS A 256 14.08 -13.03 12.84
CA CYS A 256 13.10 -13.69 11.99
C CYS A 256 13.65 -13.88 10.58
N ALA A 257 13.91 -15.14 10.19
CA ALA A 257 14.53 -15.46 8.91
C ALA A 257 13.67 -15.07 7.71
N LYS A 258 12.34 -15.19 7.81
CA LYS A 258 11.41 -14.83 6.74
C LYS A 258 11.12 -13.33 6.69
N LEU A 259 11.46 -12.54 7.72
CA LEU A 259 11.29 -11.09 7.68
C LEU A 259 12.38 -10.46 6.83
N MET A 260 11.97 -9.89 5.70
CA MET A 260 12.91 -9.39 4.71
C MET A 260 13.66 -8.14 5.19
N PRO A 261 14.94 -7.96 4.78
CA PRO A 261 15.80 -6.85 5.20
C PRO A 261 15.44 -5.54 4.45
N TYR A 262 14.18 -5.16 4.49
CA TYR A 262 13.64 -3.94 3.93
C TYR A 262 12.67 -3.33 4.95
N LEU A 263 12.87 -2.05 5.28
CA LEU A 263 12.00 -1.33 6.20
C LEU A 263 11.64 0.03 5.61
N HIS A 264 10.35 0.27 5.44
CA HIS A 264 9.82 1.57 5.06
C HIS A 264 9.39 2.33 6.32
N LEU A 265 10.19 3.31 6.74
CA LEU A 265 10.04 4.06 7.99
C LEU A 265 10.05 5.58 7.74
N PRO A 266 8.93 6.17 7.31
CA PRO A 266 8.84 7.59 6.99
C PRO A 266 8.99 8.55 8.18
N VAL A 267 9.99 9.42 8.14
CA VAL A 267 10.16 10.56 9.05
C VAL A 267 9.44 11.83 8.57
N GLN A 268 9.15 11.94 7.27
CA GLN A 268 8.53 13.09 6.58
C GLN A 268 9.38 14.34 6.43
N ALA A 269 10.14 14.74 7.46
CA ALA A 269 11.00 15.92 7.45
C ALA A 269 12.18 15.73 8.42
N GLY A 270 13.24 16.53 8.29
CA GLY A 270 14.38 16.52 9.23
C GLY A 270 14.43 17.69 10.20
N SER A 271 13.54 18.67 10.08
CA SER A 271 13.44 19.77 11.04
C SER A 271 12.49 19.42 12.19
N ASP A 272 12.97 19.50 13.43
CA ASP A 272 12.13 19.32 14.63
C ASP A 272 10.96 20.31 14.69
N LYS A 273 11.15 21.53 14.18
CA LYS A 273 10.08 22.52 14.06
C LYS A 273 8.97 22.00 13.16
N ILE A 274 9.33 21.50 11.98
CA ILE A 274 8.37 20.99 10.98
C ILE A 274 7.76 19.68 11.42
N LEU A 275 8.53 18.75 11.99
CA LEU A 275 8.02 17.53 12.60
C LEU A 275 6.94 17.84 13.66
N LYS A 276 7.21 18.80 14.55
CA LYS A 276 6.22 19.26 15.52
C LYS A 276 4.99 19.87 14.84
N ARG A 277 5.15 20.68 13.78
CA ARG A 277 4.01 21.23 13.02
C ARG A 277 3.19 20.16 12.29
N MET A 278 3.84 19.09 11.85
CA MET A 278 3.22 17.90 11.26
C MET A 278 2.49 17.03 12.29
N ASN A 279 2.56 17.36 13.59
CA ASN A 279 2.09 16.54 14.69
C ASN A 279 2.81 15.18 14.78
N ARG A 280 4.14 15.19 14.59
CA ARG A 280 5.02 14.03 14.85
C ARG A 280 5.53 14.11 16.29
N SER A 281 5.49 13.00 17.02
CA SER A 281 6.02 12.91 18.40
C SER A 281 7.43 12.31 18.43
N HIS A 282 8.28 12.69 17.49
CA HIS A 282 9.71 12.36 17.43
C HIS A 282 10.51 13.56 16.91
N THR A 283 11.82 13.54 17.17
CA THR A 283 12.82 14.48 16.65
C THR A 283 13.73 13.80 15.64
N ALA A 284 14.45 14.58 14.84
CA ALA A 284 15.48 14.10 13.94
C ALA A 284 16.54 13.25 14.67
N GLU A 285 17.00 13.70 15.83
CA GLU A 285 17.98 12.96 16.64
C GLU A 285 17.43 11.60 17.09
N SER A 286 16.19 11.56 17.61
CA SER A 286 15.58 10.31 18.04
C SER A 286 15.38 9.32 16.89
N TYR A 287 15.09 9.83 15.68
CA TYR A 287 14.97 9.02 14.48
C TYR A 287 16.32 8.44 14.04
N ILE A 288 17.39 9.24 14.06
CA ILE A 288 18.74 8.76 13.73
C ILE A 288 19.16 7.65 14.69
N ARG A 289 18.99 7.85 16.00
CA ARG A 289 19.27 6.82 17.02
C ARG A 289 18.46 5.54 16.79
N LEU A 290 17.20 5.67 16.36
CA LEU A 290 16.37 4.52 16.01
C LEU A 290 16.94 3.76 14.80
N ILE A 291 17.36 4.47 13.74
CA ILE A 291 18.01 3.87 12.57
C ILE A 291 19.29 3.13 12.95
N GLU A 292 20.12 3.70 13.84
CA GLU A 292 21.34 3.05 14.34
C GLU A 292 21.02 1.71 15.03
N ARG A 293 20.01 1.68 15.89
CA ARG A 293 19.56 0.46 16.57
C ARG A 293 19.07 -0.60 15.60
N ILE A 294 18.29 -0.20 14.59
CA ILE A 294 17.79 -1.09 13.54
C ILE A 294 18.96 -1.69 12.75
N ARG A 295 19.95 -0.87 12.35
CA ARG A 295 21.14 -1.33 11.64
C ARG A 295 22.03 -2.23 12.50
N ALA A 296 22.08 -2.01 13.81
CA ALA A 296 22.80 -2.90 14.72
C ALA A 296 22.14 -4.30 14.77
N ALA A 297 20.81 -4.37 14.77
CA ALA A 297 20.07 -5.62 14.75
C ALA A 297 20.10 -6.32 13.38
N ARG A 298 20.04 -5.54 12.28
CA ARG A 298 20.07 -6.05 10.90
C ARG A 298 20.99 -5.20 10.00
N PRO A 299 22.30 -5.53 9.95
CA PRO A 299 23.30 -4.69 9.27
C PRO A 299 23.10 -4.48 7.76
N ASP A 300 22.46 -5.43 7.07
CA ASP A 300 22.18 -5.35 5.64
C ASP A 300 20.83 -4.70 5.30
N ILE A 301 20.09 -4.17 6.29
CA ILE A 301 18.74 -3.63 6.07
C ILE A 301 18.73 -2.44 5.10
N LEU A 302 17.82 -2.48 4.13
CA LEU A 302 17.55 -1.36 3.24
C LEU A 302 16.43 -0.50 3.82
N ILE A 303 16.76 0.77 4.09
CA ILE A 303 15.80 1.74 4.63
C ILE A 303 15.13 2.49 3.48
N SER A 304 13.81 2.61 3.59
CA SER A 304 12.98 3.47 2.76
C SER A 304 12.21 4.49 3.61
N GLY A 305 11.87 5.64 3.02
CA GLY A 305 11.11 6.69 3.70
C GLY A 305 10.26 7.54 2.76
N ASP A 306 9.42 8.38 3.35
CA ASP A 306 8.68 9.43 2.64
C ASP A 306 9.09 10.80 3.16
N PHE A 307 9.09 11.79 2.27
CA PHE A 307 9.41 13.18 2.55
C PHE A 307 8.37 14.13 1.95
N ILE A 308 7.99 15.14 2.72
CA ILE A 308 7.09 16.20 2.30
C ILE A 308 7.85 17.53 2.38
N VAL A 309 8.15 18.12 1.21
CA VAL A 309 8.76 19.45 1.12
C VAL A 309 7.71 20.52 0.87
N GLY A 310 8.01 21.76 1.23
CA GLY A 310 7.06 22.87 1.14
C GLY A 310 5.90 22.74 2.12
N PHE A 311 6.09 22.01 3.22
CA PHE A 311 5.09 21.96 4.29
C PHE A 311 4.82 23.38 4.81
N PRO A 312 3.59 23.73 5.22
CA PRO A 312 3.29 25.08 5.70
C PRO A 312 4.27 25.55 6.77
N GLU A 313 4.72 26.81 6.64
CA GLU A 313 5.73 27.44 7.50
C GLU A 313 7.19 26.91 7.37
N GLU A 314 7.49 26.04 6.39
CA GLU A 314 8.86 25.53 6.15
C GLU A 314 9.80 26.61 5.58
N THR A 315 10.89 26.87 6.30
CA THR A 315 11.97 27.78 5.89
C THR A 315 13.10 27.02 5.17
N GLU A 316 14.05 27.75 4.59
CA GLU A 316 15.21 27.12 3.95
C GLU A 316 16.09 26.36 4.95
N GLU A 317 16.21 26.87 6.19
CA GLU A 317 16.91 26.17 7.29
C GLU A 317 16.24 24.84 7.64
N ASP A 318 14.90 24.79 7.68
CA ASP A 318 14.18 23.53 7.94
C ASP A 318 14.39 22.51 6.82
N PHE A 319 14.40 23.00 5.57
CA PHE A 319 14.65 22.17 4.42
C PHE A 319 16.09 21.63 4.44
N GLN A 320 17.07 22.46 4.80
CA GLN A 320 18.45 22.01 4.94
C GLN A 320 18.59 20.93 6.01
N ALA A 321 17.92 21.06 7.17
CA ALA A 321 17.88 20.00 8.18
C ALA A 321 17.29 18.68 7.64
N THR A 322 16.34 18.76 6.70
CA THR A 322 15.81 17.58 5.99
C THR A 322 16.85 16.96 5.07
N MET A 323 17.61 17.77 4.33
CA MET A 323 18.72 17.28 3.50
C MET A 323 19.80 16.61 4.36
N ASP A 324 20.19 17.23 5.47
CA ASP A 324 21.21 16.71 6.40
C ASP A 324 20.80 15.33 6.97
N LEU A 325 19.52 15.19 7.38
CA LEU A 325 19.00 13.89 7.85
C LEU A 325 19.05 12.84 6.73
N VAL A 326 18.71 13.20 5.50
CA VAL A 326 18.75 12.27 4.36
C VAL A 326 20.18 11.83 4.06
N GLU A 327 21.15 12.75 4.12
CA GLU A 327 22.57 12.45 3.94
C GLU A 327 23.09 11.49 5.01
N GLU A 328 22.72 11.70 6.27
CA GLU A 328 23.11 10.85 7.41
C GLU A 328 22.49 9.45 7.32
N VAL A 329 21.18 9.39 7.07
CA VAL A 329 20.44 8.12 7.08
C VAL A 329 20.79 7.28 5.85
N LYS A 330 21.08 7.85 4.68
CA LYS A 330 21.34 7.12 3.42
C LYS A 330 20.22 6.15 3.04
N TYR A 331 19.16 6.69 2.44
CA TYR A 331 18.00 5.90 2.02
C TYR A 331 18.29 5.12 0.74
N GLY A 332 17.94 3.83 0.71
CA GLY A 332 18.05 3.02 -0.50
C GLY A 332 16.90 3.26 -1.48
N THR A 333 15.76 3.73 -0.99
CA THR A 333 14.62 4.18 -1.81
C THR A 333 13.81 5.16 -0.99
N ALA A 334 13.41 6.29 -1.55
CA ALA A 334 12.49 7.18 -0.87
C ALA A 334 11.50 7.81 -1.83
N TYR A 335 10.35 8.19 -1.29
CA TYR A 335 9.36 8.96 -2.01
C TYR A 335 9.38 10.39 -1.50
N SER A 336 9.40 11.35 -2.41
CA SER A 336 9.37 12.77 -2.07
C SER A 336 8.25 13.47 -2.81
N PHE A 337 7.53 14.31 -2.08
CA PHE A 337 6.36 15.02 -2.58
C PHE A 337 6.39 16.47 -2.13
N LYS A 338 5.83 17.36 -2.96
CA LYS A 338 5.40 18.67 -2.46
C LYS A 338 4.20 18.48 -1.55
N TYR A 339 4.12 19.29 -0.51
CA TYR A 339 2.92 19.39 0.30
C TYR A 339 1.72 19.69 -0.60
N SER A 340 0.61 19.01 -0.32
CA SER A 340 -0.64 19.13 -1.06
C SER A 340 -1.74 19.42 -0.05
N THR A 341 -2.25 20.64 -0.07
CA THR A 341 -3.32 21.09 0.82
C THR A 341 -4.55 20.19 0.71
N ARG A 342 -5.03 19.72 1.86
CA ARG A 342 -6.26 18.93 1.95
C ARG A 342 -7.27 19.66 2.83
N PRO A 343 -8.44 20.05 2.29
CA PRO A 343 -9.50 20.65 3.09
C PRO A 343 -9.81 19.80 4.32
N GLY A 344 -10.00 20.46 5.47
CA GLY A 344 -10.29 19.80 6.75
C GLY A 344 -9.07 19.29 7.53
N THR A 345 -7.86 19.38 6.98
CA THR A 345 -6.64 19.04 7.74
C THR A 345 -6.06 20.24 8.48
N PRO A 346 -5.48 20.07 9.69
CA PRO A 346 -4.89 21.20 10.44
C PRO A 346 -3.79 21.97 9.71
N ALA A 347 -3.10 21.34 8.76
CA ALA A 347 -2.07 22.01 7.94
C ALA A 347 -2.67 22.90 6.84
N ALA A 348 -3.93 22.70 6.44
CA ALA A 348 -4.57 23.50 5.40
C ALA A 348 -4.78 24.96 5.81
N GLU A 349 -4.98 25.21 7.10
CA GLU A 349 -5.27 26.54 7.67
C GLU A 349 -4.00 27.37 7.96
N ARG A 350 -2.82 26.87 7.59
CA ARG A 350 -1.53 27.50 7.87
C ARG A 350 -1.00 28.30 6.69
N ALA A 351 -0.02 29.17 6.96
CA ALA A 351 0.68 29.92 5.93
C ALA A 351 1.46 28.97 5.00
N GLN A 352 1.05 28.94 3.73
CA GLN A 352 1.63 28.06 2.72
C GLN A 352 2.99 28.58 2.25
N VAL A 353 3.87 27.67 1.84
CA VAL A 353 5.14 28.01 1.20
C VAL A 353 4.90 28.37 -0.26
N ASP A 354 5.71 29.30 -0.79
CA ASP A 354 5.67 29.66 -2.20
C ASP A 354 5.84 28.42 -3.11
N PRO A 355 4.98 28.21 -4.12
CA PRO A 355 5.05 27.03 -4.98
C PRO A 355 6.38 26.85 -5.71
N ALA A 356 7.09 27.93 -6.08
CA ALA A 356 8.39 27.84 -6.73
C ALA A 356 9.48 27.42 -5.73
N ALA A 357 9.43 27.91 -4.49
CA ALA A 357 10.32 27.43 -3.43
C ALA A 357 10.09 25.94 -3.11
N ALA A 358 8.84 25.49 -3.02
CA ALA A 358 8.52 24.08 -2.82
C ALA A 358 9.01 23.20 -4.00
N ASP A 359 8.99 23.73 -5.22
CA ASP A 359 9.50 23.04 -6.40
C ASP A 359 11.03 22.92 -6.41
N ASP A 360 11.75 24.01 -6.11
CA ASP A 360 13.22 24.00 -5.95
C ASP A 360 13.66 22.96 -4.92
N ARG A 361 13.04 22.98 -3.74
CA ARG A 361 13.30 22.04 -2.65
C ARG A 361 13.06 20.59 -3.08
N LEU A 362 11.96 20.33 -3.80
CA LEU A 362 11.67 18.99 -4.30
C LEU A 362 12.78 18.50 -5.25
N GLN A 363 13.20 19.33 -6.19
CA GLN A 363 14.23 18.97 -7.17
C GLN A 363 15.58 18.69 -6.48
N ARG A 364 15.98 19.52 -5.51
CA ARG A 364 17.22 19.33 -4.74
C ARG A 364 17.18 18.03 -3.92
N LEU A 365 16.07 17.77 -3.23
CA LEU A 365 15.90 16.53 -2.46
C LEU A 365 15.88 15.30 -3.38
N GLN A 366 15.19 15.36 -4.51
CA GLN A 366 15.15 14.27 -5.49
C GLN A 366 16.53 13.98 -6.08
N ALA A 367 17.36 15.00 -6.32
CA ALA A 367 18.73 14.80 -6.80
C ALA A 367 19.58 14.02 -5.77
N LEU A 368 19.49 14.38 -4.48
CA LEU A 368 20.16 13.65 -3.40
C LEU A 368 19.66 12.21 -3.28
N LEU A 369 18.35 12.01 -3.21
CA LEU A 369 17.73 10.68 -3.09
C LEU A 369 18.07 9.78 -4.29
N THR A 370 18.05 10.33 -5.51
CA THR A 370 18.41 9.60 -6.73
C THR A 370 19.87 9.15 -6.70
N ARG A 371 20.77 10.02 -6.21
CA ARG A 371 22.19 9.68 -6.04
C ARG A 371 22.36 8.52 -5.04
N GLN A 372 21.75 8.60 -3.86
CA GLN A 372 21.82 7.53 -2.86
C GLN A 372 21.20 6.22 -3.35
N GLN A 373 20.04 6.29 -4.01
CA GLN A 373 19.41 5.12 -4.62
C GLN A 373 20.32 4.47 -5.67
N ARG A 374 21.00 5.26 -6.50
CA ARG A 374 21.93 4.76 -7.50
C ARG A 374 23.14 4.09 -6.84
N GLU A 375 23.74 4.71 -5.83
CA GLU A 375 24.84 4.13 -5.05
C GLU A 375 24.44 2.78 -4.44
N VAL A 376 23.24 2.68 -3.86
CA VAL A 376 22.72 1.43 -3.30
C VAL A 376 22.51 0.38 -4.40
N GLN A 377 21.91 0.72 -5.54
CA GLN A 377 21.74 -0.21 -6.66
C GLN A 377 23.08 -0.70 -7.22
N ASP A 378 24.05 0.19 -7.39
CA ASP A 378 25.39 -0.14 -7.90
C ASP A 378 26.11 -1.05 -6.89
N SER A 379 25.93 -0.83 -5.58
CA SER A 379 26.46 -1.71 -4.52
C SER A 379 25.86 -3.12 -4.53
N MET A 380 24.74 -3.33 -5.24
CA MET A 380 24.17 -4.67 -5.39
C MET A 380 24.96 -5.54 -6.37
N VAL A 381 25.72 -4.95 -7.29
CA VAL A 381 26.50 -5.70 -8.28
C VAL A 381 27.53 -6.59 -7.58
N GLY A 382 27.56 -7.86 -7.96
CA GLY A 382 28.38 -8.90 -7.32
C GLY A 382 27.74 -9.54 -6.09
N ARG A 383 26.68 -8.96 -5.50
CA ARG A 383 25.96 -9.57 -4.38
C ARG A 383 25.08 -10.71 -4.85
N GLU A 384 24.87 -11.66 -3.94
CA GLU A 384 23.92 -12.75 -4.12
C GLU A 384 22.66 -12.46 -3.31
N VAL A 385 21.51 -12.50 -3.96
CA VAL A 385 20.20 -12.21 -3.35
C VAL A 385 19.21 -13.32 -3.68
N GLY A 386 18.22 -13.52 -2.81
CA GLY A 386 17.05 -14.30 -3.17
C GLY A 386 16.17 -13.48 -4.11
N VAL A 387 15.59 -14.12 -5.13
CA VAL A 387 14.63 -13.50 -6.07
C VAL A 387 13.40 -14.38 -6.16
N LEU A 388 12.24 -13.82 -5.81
CA LEU A 388 10.95 -14.45 -6.04
C LEU A 388 10.45 -14.03 -7.43
N PHE A 389 10.33 -14.97 -8.36
CA PHE A 389 9.91 -14.68 -9.73
C PHE A 389 8.40 -14.51 -9.84
N GLU A 390 7.96 -13.42 -10.47
CA GLU A 390 6.54 -13.02 -10.50
C GLU A 390 5.92 -13.13 -11.89
N LYS A 391 6.73 -12.96 -12.93
CA LYS A 391 6.25 -12.91 -14.32
C LYS A 391 7.36 -13.10 -15.34
N ALA A 392 6.96 -13.43 -16.56
CA ALA A 392 7.83 -13.34 -17.73
C ALA A 392 8.27 -11.89 -17.99
N GLY A 393 9.50 -11.74 -18.45
CA GLY A 393 10.08 -10.49 -18.91
C GLY A 393 9.61 -10.09 -20.30
N ARG A 394 10.22 -9.04 -20.85
CA ARG A 394 9.90 -8.56 -22.22
C ARG A 394 10.59 -9.37 -23.30
N LEU A 395 11.71 -10.01 -22.96
CA LEU A 395 12.51 -10.81 -23.89
C LEU A 395 12.17 -12.30 -23.72
N PRO A 396 12.28 -13.11 -24.79
CA PRO A 396 12.15 -14.57 -24.69
C PRO A 396 13.10 -15.15 -23.64
N GLY A 397 12.62 -16.11 -22.83
CA GLY A 397 13.40 -16.76 -21.77
C GLY A 397 13.69 -15.88 -20.54
N GLN A 398 13.33 -14.60 -20.55
CA GLN A 398 13.57 -13.71 -19.42
C GLN A 398 12.48 -13.88 -18.35
N MET A 399 12.90 -13.91 -17.09
CA MET A 399 12.00 -13.86 -15.93
C MET A 399 12.28 -12.62 -15.09
N VAL A 400 11.23 -12.06 -14.49
CA VAL A 400 11.31 -10.88 -13.62
C VAL A 400 10.76 -11.22 -12.24
N GLY A 401 11.48 -10.81 -11.22
CA GLY A 401 11.11 -11.02 -9.82
C GLY A 401 11.54 -9.89 -8.91
N LYS A 402 11.30 -10.11 -7.61
CA LYS A 402 11.66 -9.18 -6.54
C LYS A 402 12.72 -9.77 -5.62
N SER A 403 13.78 -9.00 -5.38
CA SER A 403 14.85 -9.40 -4.47
C SER A 403 14.40 -9.35 -3.01
N ASP A 404 15.26 -9.82 -2.09
CA ASP A 404 15.07 -9.64 -0.63
C ASP A 404 14.81 -8.16 -0.26
N TYR A 405 15.30 -7.22 -1.06
CA TYR A 405 15.23 -5.76 -0.84
C TYR A 405 14.20 -5.04 -1.72
N LEU A 406 13.25 -5.77 -2.34
CA LEU A 406 12.25 -5.24 -3.30
C LEU A 406 12.79 -4.67 -4.63
N HIS A 407 14.10 -4.76 -4.87
CA HIS A 407 14.65 -4.43 -6.19
C HIS A 407 14.04 -5.35 -7.26
N ALA A 408 13.64 -4.76 -8.38
CA ALA A 408 13.26 -5.54 -9.56
C ALA A 408 14.51 -6.20 -10.13
N VAL A 409 14.50 -7.52 -10.22
CA VAL A 409 15.59 -8.30 -10.81
C VAL A 409 15.07 -9.02 -12.03
N HIS A 410 15.78 -8.92 -13.14
CA HIS A 410 15.51 -9.72 -14.33
C HIS A 410 16.66 -10.67 -14.60
N VAL A 411 16.32 -11.89 -15.00
CA VAL A 411 17.27 -12.96 -15.31
C VAL A 411 16.94 -13.48 -16.69
N ALA A 412 17.92 -13.45 -17.60
CA ALA A 412 17.79 -14.03 -18.94
C ALA A 412 17.92 -15.55 -18.88
N ASP A 413 17.32 -16.25 -19.86
CA ASP A 413 17.35 -17.71 -19.97
C ASP A 413 17.06 -18.44 -18.64
N CYS A 414 16.11 -17.89 -17.88
CA CYS A 414 15.82 -18.34 -16.54
C CYS A 414 15.06 -19.67 -16.57
N SER A 415 15.61 -20.69 -15.92
CA SER A 415 14.98 -22.01 -15.80
C SER A 415 13.89 -22.09 -14.71
N ARG A 416 13.65 -21.00 -13.98
CA ARG A 416 12.71 -20.93 -12.85
C ARG A 416 11.36 -20.38 -13.28
N GLY A 417 10.28 -21.00 -12.77
CA GLY A 417 8.91 -20.58 -13.03
C GLY A 417 8.43 -19.43 -12.13
N ILE A 418 7.22 -18.93 -12.43
CA ILE A 418 6.50 -17.99 -11.56
C ILE A 418 6.25 -18.65 -10.20
N GLY A 419 6.59 -17.94 -9.13
CA GLY A 419 6.45 -18.39 -7.75
C GLY A 419 7.59 -19.23 -7.20
N GLU A 420 8.63 -19.47 -8.00
CA GLU A 420 9.87 -20.03 -7.49
C GLU A 420 10.76 -18.92 -6.90
N LEU A 421 11.33 -19.22 -5.73
CA LEU A 421 12.38 -18.44 -5.08
C LEU A 421 13.73 -19.05 -5.44
N ALA A 422 14.66 -18.25 -5.94
CA ALA A 422 16.01 -18.73 -6.26
C ALA A 422 17.10 -17.73 -5.85
N ARG A 423 18.31 -18.23 -5.64
CA ARG A 423 19.51 -17.39 -5.43
C ARG A 423 20.02 -16.88 -6.77
N VAL A 424 20.25 -15.58 -6.84
CA VAL A 424 20.66 -14.86 -8.05
C VAL A 424 21.85 -13.98 -7.71
N ARG A 425 22.91 -14.06 -8.52
CA ARG A 425 24.02 -13.11 -8.46
C ARG A 425 23.69 -11.91 -9.33
N ILE A 426 23.77 -10.71 -8.77
CA ILE A 426 23.54 -9.48 -9.53
C ILE A 426 24.79 -9.18 -10.37
N VAL A 427 24.60 -8.98 -11.67
CA VAL A 427 25.70 -8.75 -12.63
C VAL A 427 25.73 -7.32 -13.17
N SER A 428 24.60 -6.61 -13.17
CA SER A 428 24.57 -5.20 -13.55
C SER A 428 23.38 -4.44 -12.95
N SER A 429 23.52 -3.12 -12.88
CA SER A 429 22.52 -2.17 -12.37
C SER A 429 22.03 -1.23 -13.48
N GLY A 430 20.76 -1.37 -13.85
CA GLY A 430 20.05 -0.42 -14.71
C GLY A 430 19.46 0.74 -13.90
N ALA A 431 18.71 1.63 -14.55
CA ALA A 431 18.11 2.80 -13.88
C ALA A 431 17.07 2.41 -12.80
N ASN A 432 16.28 1.36 -13.04
CA ASN A 432 15.16 0.96 -12.16
C ASN A 432 15.10 -0.56 -11.93
N SER A 433 16.15 -1.28 -12.31
CA SER A 433 16.18 -2.74 -12.24
C SER A 433 17.60 -3.25 -12.22
N LEU A 434 17.81 -4.39 -11.60
CA LEU A 434 19.05 -5.14 -11.62
C LEU A 434 18.96 -6.28 -12.63
N ALA A 435 20.05 -6.61 -13.30
CA ALA A 435 20.20 -7.84 -14.04
C ALA A 435 20.94 -8.86 -13.18
N GLY A 436 20.54 -10.12 -13.24
CA GLY A 436 21.21 -11.18 -12.51
C GLY A 436 21.28 -12.48 -13.28
N GLU A 437 22.06 -13.40 -12.72
CA GLU A 437 22.26 -14.77 -13.20
C GLU A 437 21.89 -15.74 -12.08
N LEU A 438 21.21 -16.84 -12.44
CA LEU A 438 20.92 -17.91 -11.48
C LEU A 438 22.23 -18.50 -10.96
N ILE A 439 22.30 -18.72 -9.66
CA ILE A 439 23.38 -19.48 -9.04
C ILE A 439 22.99 -20.96 -9.14
N SER A 440 23.90 -21.75 -9.70
CA SER A 440 23.76 -23.20 -9.91
C SER A 440 23.61 -23.97 -8.61
#